data_AF-A0A955R899-F1
#
_entry.id   AF-A0A955R899-F1
#
_cell.length_a   1.000
_cell.length_b   1.000
_cell.length_c   1.000
_cell.angle_alpha   90.00
_cell.angle_beta   90.00
_cell.angle_gamma   90.00
#
_symmetry.space_group_name_H-M   'P 1'
#
loop_
_entity.id
_entity.type
_entity.pdbx_description
1 polymer ?
#
loop_
_entity_poly.entity_id
_entity_poly.type
_entity_poly.pdbx_seq_one_letter_code
_entity_poly.pdbx_strand_id
1 'polypeptide(L)'
;HKYGYAPKGISLLLYRDVELLKPQIFVATDFPGGIYASPGLLGSRPGFPMAAAWASVHGQGAEGMLRLAKEAWTAAERLRAGILGIPQLRLLGAGHHTIVTWGARDGAVDVYAVADGMTRRGWHVDRQQLPPSVHLTVNASNLPVVDRYLADLRESVAEAVANPDAANVGEAATYGTMARLPARGLVKSAVVDVIARSYDPTAPEQDLTEPPEGLMGKAMAVMPRLLRRWERLVGERT
;
A
#
# COMPACT_ATOMS: atom_id res chain seq x y z
N HIS A 1 -4.60 -15.90 0.01
CA HIS A 1 -5.52 -14.91 0.61
C HIS A 1 -5.65 -13.58 -0.16
N LYS A 2 -5.28 -13.51 -1.45
CA LYS A 2 -5.45 -12.31 -2.32
C LYS A 2 -6.53 -12.61 -3.36
N TYR A 3 -6.18 -12.72 -4.64
CA TYR A 3 -7.08 -13.15 -5.73
C TYR A 3 -7.57 -14.61 -5.65
N GLY A 4 -7.14 -15.34 -4.61
CA GLY A 4 -7.74 -16.62 -4.24
C GLY A 4 -9.03 -16.48 -3.43
N TYR A 5 -9.46 -15.25 -3.08
CA TYR A 5 -10.67 -14.94 -2.31
C TYR A 5 -10.83 -15.75 -1.01
N ALA A 6 -9.70 -16.14 -0.42
CA ALA A 6 -9.60 -16.84 0.85
C ALA A 6 -9.29 -15.85 1.98
N PRO A 7 -9.70 -16.12 3.23
CA PRO A 7 -9.35 -15.28 4.37
C PRO A 7 -7.84 -15.15 4.55
N LYS A 8 -7.41 -14.14 5.31
CA LYS A 8 -6.00 -13.85 5.59
C LYS A 8 -5.31 -15.02 6.29
N GLY A 9 -3.99 -15.13 6.10
CA GLY A 9 -3.17 -16.15 6.77
C GLY A 9 -2.83 -17.40 5.95
N ILE A 10 -3.06 -17.38 4.63
CA ILE A 10 -2.75 -18.53 3.75
C ILE A 10 -2.16 -18.10 2.40
N SER A 11 -1.08 -18.77 1.99
CA SER A 11 -0.38 -18.58 0.71
C SER A 11 0.17 -19.94 0.22
N LEU A 12 0.72 -19.96 -0.99
CA LEU A 12 1.40 -21.11 -1.58
C LEU A 12 2.82 -20.72 -1.99
N LEU A 13 3.76 -21.63 -1.75
CA LEU A 13 5.10 -21.62 -2.35
C LEU A 13 5.22 -22.93 -3.13
N LEU A 14 5.39 -22.82 -4.44
CA LEU A 14 5.44 -23.95 -5.35
C LEU A 14 6.87 -24.17 -5.80
N TYR A 15 7.29 -25.43 -5.77
CA TYR A 15 8.58 -25.86 -6.29
C TYR A 15 8.36 -26.65 -7.56
N ARG A 16 9.27 -26.52 -8.53
CA ARG A 16 9.25 -27.32 -9.75
C ARG A 16 9.37 -28.80 -9.43
N ASP A 17 10.28 -29.13 -8.52
CA ASP A 17 10.67 -30.49 -8.17
C ASP A 17 10.77 -30.63 -6.64
N VAL A 18 10.51 -31.83 -6.12
CA VAL A 18 10.58 -32.11 -4.67
C VAL A 18 11.98 -31.94 -4.10
N GLU A 19 13.03 -32.13 -4.90
CA GLU A 19 14.41 -31.92 -4.48
C GLU A 19 14.68 -30.47 -4.07
N LEU A 20 13.98 -29.50 -4.69
CA LEU A 20 14.07 -28.08 -4.34
C LEU A 20 13.32 -27.75 -3.04
N LEU A 21 12.34 -28.58 -2.65
CA LEU A 21 11.61 -28.43 -1.39
C LEU A 21 12.44 -28.91 -0.19
N LYS A 22 13.28 -29.95 -0.36
CA LYS A 22 14.00 -30.59 0.76
C LYS A 22 14.77 -29.60 1.64
N PRO A 23 15.53 -28.61 1.12
CA PRO A 23 16.24 -27.66 1.95
C PRO A 23 15.35 -26.73 2.81
N GLN A 24 14.07 -26.59 2.49
CA GLN A 24 13.11 -25.83 3.30
C GLN A 24 12.66 -26.59 4.56
N ILE A 25 12.70 -27.93 4.52
CA ILE A 25 12.19 -28.78 5.58
C ILE A 25 13.16 -28.71 6.77
N PHE A 26 12.66 -28.27 7.92
CA PHE A 26 13.37 -28.37 9.18
C PHE A 26 13.23 -29.80 9.73
N VAL A 27 14.34 -30.40 10.15
CA VAL A 27 14.36 -31.71 10.81
C VAL A 27 15.30 -31.64 12.02
N ALA A 28 14.83 -32.11 13.17
CA ALA A 28 15.63 -32.33 14.37
C ALA A 28 15.46 -33.80 14.80
N THR A 29 16.55 -34.57 14.75
CA THR A 29 16.56 -36.00 15.09
C THR A 29 16.93 -36.27 16.54
N ASP A 30 17.73 -35.39 17.15
CA ASP A 30 18.31 -35.60 18.48
C ASP A 30 17.54 -34.85 19.59
N PHE A 31 16.34 -34.36 19.27
CA PHE A 31 15.46 -33.73 20.25
C PHE A 31 14.92 -34.79 21.23
N PRO A 32 15.03 -34.62 22.56
CA PRO A 32 14.56 -35.61 23.53
C PRO A 32 13.06 -35.92 23.45
N GLY A 33 12.25 -35.04 22.86
CA GLY A 33 10.82 -35.29 22.59
C GLY A 33 10.53 -36.14 21.36
N GLY A 34 11.55 -36.70 20.71
CA GLY A 34 11.45 -37.52 19.50
C GLY A 34 11.78 -36.75 18.22
N ILE A 35 11.76 -37.46 17.09
CA ILE A 35 12.03 -36.87 15.77
C ILE A 35 10.99 -35.80 15.49
N TYR A 36 11.46 -34.58 15.25
CA TYR A 36 10.62 -33.44 14.88
C TYR A 36 10.92 -33.01 13.45
N ALA A 37 9.87 -32.75 12.67
CA ALA A 37 10.00 -32.21 11.33
C ALA A 37 8.91 -31.17 11.04
N SER A 38 9.27 -30.09 10.34
CA SER A 38 8.31 -29.12 9.84
C SER A 38 8.63 -28.72 8.39
N PRO A 39 7.63 -28.72 7.49
CA PRO A 39 7.84 -28.31 6.11
C PRO A 39 7.89 -26.78 5.94
N GLY A 40 7.73 -25.98 6.98
CA GLY A 40 7.78 -24.51 6.93
C GLY A 40 8.15 -23.90 8.29
N LEU A 41 7.99 -22.59 8.43
CA LEU A 41 8.45 -21.88 9.65
C LEU A 41 7.67 -22.26 10.92
N LEU A 42 6.38 -22.57 10.79
CA LEU A 42 5.51 -22.82 11.95
C LEU A 42 5.48 -24.31 12.30
N GLY A 43 5.45 -24.61 13.59
CA GLY A 43 5.05 -25.92 14.11
C GLY A 43 3.52 -26.06 14.09
N SER A 44 2.87 -25.64 15.18
CA SER A 44 1.41 -25.49 15.23
C SER A 44 0.93 -24.45 14.23
N ARG A 45 -0.10 -24.79 13.44
CA ARG A 45 -0.61 -23.96 12.35
C ARG A 45 -2.12 -23.79 12.47
N PRO A 46 -2.69 -22.60 12.14
CA PRO A 46 -4.13 -22.42 12.12
C PRO A 46 -4.73 -23.20 10.95
N GLY A 47 -5.58 -24.20 11.23
CA GLY A 47 -6.23 -25.01 10.20
C GLY A 47 -7.32 -24.26 9.43
N PHE A 48 -7.95 -23.24 10.04
CA PHE A 48 -9.06 -22.51 9.43
C PHE A 48 -8.69 -21.83 8.09
N PRO A 49 -7.61 -21.03 7.97
CA PRO A 49 -7.24 -20.43 6.69
C PRO A 49 -6.97 -21.46 5.58
N MET A 50 -6.47 -22.65 5.93
CA MET A 50 -6.24 -23.74 4.98
C MET A 50 -7.57 -24.31 4.46
N ALA A 51 -8.49 -24.65 5.35
CA ALA A 51 -9.81 -25.16 4.98
C ALA A 51 -10.63 -24.12 4.19
N ALA A 52 -10.57 -22.85 4.59
CA ALA A 52 -11.27 -21.77 3.90
C ALA A 52 -10.67 -21.45 2.52
N ALA A 53 -9.35 -21.59 2.34
CA ALA A 53 -8.75 -21.48 1.00
C ALA A 53 -9.20 -22.60 0.07
N TRP A 54 -9.25 -23.84 0.58
CA TRP A 54 -9.80 -24.97 -0.16
C TRP A 54 -11.25 -24.69 -0.54
N ALA A 55 -12.10 -24.30 0.42
CA ALA A 55 -13.52 -24.03 0.18
C ALA A 55 -13.73 -22.88 -0.82
N SER A 56 -12.92 -21.82 -0.76
CA SER A 56 -13.02 -20.68 -1.68
C SER A 56 -12.66 -21.08 -3.11
N VAL A 57 -11.50 -21.71 -3.32
CA VAL A 57 -11.07 -22.10 -4.67
C VAL A 57 -11.98 -23.20 -5.26
N HIS A 58 -12.32 -24.22 -4.47
CA HIS A 58 -13.20 -25.29 -4.94
C HIS A 58 -14.64 -24.81 -5.14
N GLY A 59 -15.17 -23.99 -4.23
CA GLY A 59 -16.53 -23.46 -4.31
C GLY A 59 -16.72 -22.52 -5.50
N GLN A 60 -15.71 -21.74 -5.85
CA GLN A 60 -15.75 -20.90 -7.05
C GLN A 60 -15.56 -21.73 -8.33
N GLY A 61 -14.71 -22.78 -8.27
CA GLY A 61 -14.32 -23.56 -9.44
C GLY A 61 -13.61 -22.72 -10.51
N ALA A 62 -13.27 -23.34 -11.64
CA ALA A 62 -12.57 -22.64 -12.73
C ALA A 62 -13.41 -21.48 -13.31
N GLU A 63 -14.72 -21.68 -13.47
CA GLU A 63 -15.62 -20.68 -14.04
C GLU A 63 -15.81 -19.46 -13.13
N GLY A 64 -16.00 -19.66 -11.82
CA GLY A 64 -16.12 -18.58 -10.86
C GLY A 64 -14.83 -17.78 -10.75
N MET A 65 -13.68 -18.46 -10.75
CA MET A 65 -12.37 -17.78 -10.74
C MET A 65 -12.14 -16.99 -12.04
N LEU A 66 -12.53 -17.52 -13.19
CA LEU A 66 -12.47 -16.80 -14.46
C LEU A 66 -13.39 -15.58 -14.49
N ARG A 67 -14.61 -15.68 -13.94
CA ARG A 67 -15.54 -14.56 -13.80
C ARG A 67 -14.94 -13.45 -12.93
N LEU A 68 -14.43 -13.79 -11.75
CA LEU A 68 -13.78 -12.84 -10.84
C LEU A 68 -12.56 -12.16 -11.48
N ALA A 69 -11.76 -12.91 -12.24
CA ALA A 69 -10.64 -12.36 -12.99
C ALA A 69 -11.10 -11.36 -14.06
N LYS A 70 -12.15 -11.69 -14.83
CA LYS A 70 -12.75 -10.79 -15.84
C LYS A 70 -13.32 -9.52 -15.21
N GLU A 71 -14.00 -9.62 -14.07
CA GLU A 71 -14.54 -8.46 -13.34
C GLU A 71 -13.42 -7.55 -12.82
N ALA A 72 -12.38 -8.13 -12.19
CA ALA A 72 -11.20 -7.39 -11.73
C ALA A 72 -10.48 -6.69 -12.89
N TRP A 73 -10.32 -7.38 -14.02
CA TRP A 73 -9.73 -6.82 -15.23
C TRP A 73 -10.56 -5.65 -15.78
N THR A 74 -11.89 -5.84 -15.90
CA THR A 74 -12.81 -4.79 -16.37
C THR A 74 -12.75 -3.56 -15.47
N ALA A 75 -12.71 -3.75 -14.15
CA ALA A 75 -12.58 -2.65 -13.21
C ALA A 75 -11.26 -1.89 -13.41
N ALA A 76 -10.15 -2.60 -13.57
CA ALA A 76 -8.83 -2.00 -13.79
C ALA A 76 -8.75 -1.24 -15.12
N GLU A 77 -9.32 -1.78 -16.20
CA GLU A 77 -9.41 -1.11 -17.51
C GLU A 77 -10.23 0.18 -17.44
N ARG A 78 -11.41 0.14 -16.80
CA ARG A 78 -12.24 1.33 -16.61
C ARG A 78 -11.55 2.40 -15.77
N LEU A 79 -10.88 2.00 -14.70
CA LEU A 79 -10.07 2.91 -13.88
C LEU A 79 -8.95 3.54 -14.71
N ARG A 80 -8.18 2.75 -15.47
CA ARG A 80 -7.12 3.26 -16.34
C ARG A 80 -7.65 4.28 -17.34
N ALA A 81 -8.72 3.94 -18.06
CA ALA A 81 -9.34 4.83 -19.04
C ALA A 81 -9.84 6.13 -18.39
N GLY A 82 -10.53 6.01 -17.24
CA GLY A 82 -11.04 7.16 -16.50
C GLY A 82 -9.95 8.09 -15.98
N ILE A 83 -8.86 7.53 -15.45
CA ILE A 83 -7.70 8.28 -14.96
C ILE A 83 -6.95 8.97 -16.10
N LEU A 84 -6.79 8.32 -17.25
CA LEU A 84 -6.18 8.94 -18.43
C LEU A 84 -6.97 10.15 -18.94
N GLY A 85 -8.27 10.20 -18.67
CA GLY A 85 -9.12 11.37 -18.94
C GLY A 85 -8.94 12.54 -17.97
N ILE A 86 -8.10 12.44 -16.94
CA ILE A 86 -7.82 13.51 -15.97
C ILE A 86 -6.49 14.18 -16.34
N PRO A 87 -6.48 15.45 -16.82
CA PRO A 87 -5.28 16.07 -17.40
C PRO A 87 -4.05 16.09 -16.49
N GLN A 88 -4.25 16.31 -15.19
CA GLN A 88 -3.19 16.42 -14.18
C GLN A 88 -2.58 15.07 -13.81
N LEU A 89 -3.21 13.96 -14.19
CA LEU A 89 -2.76 12.62 -13.83
C LEU A 89 -2.16 11.88 -15.01
N ARG A 90 -1.31 10.90 -14.68
CA ARG A 90 -0.78 9.91 -15.60
C ARG A 90 -0.75 8.55 -14.93
N LEU A 91 -0.81 7.49 -15.74
CA LEU A 91 -0.60 6.12 -15.27
C LEU A 91 0.90 5.82 -15.15
N LEU A 92 1.24 4.97 -14.19
CA LEU A 92 2.58 4.43 -13.98
C LEU A 92 2.55 2.90 -14.14
N GLY A 93 3.56 2.36 -14.83
CA GLY A 93 3.67 0.92 -15.08
C GLY A 93 2.87 0.46 -16.30
N ALA A 94 2.73 -0.86 -16.42
CA ALA A 94 2.16 -1.48 -17.60
C ALA A 94 0.63 -1.66 -17.49
N GLY A 95 -0.06 -1.69 -18.63
CA GLY A 95 -1.53 -1.80 -18.67
C GLY A 95 -2.09 -3.23 -18.51
N HIS A 96 -1.25 -4.26 -18.43
CA HIS A 96 -1.67 -5.66 -18.54
C HIS A 96 -1.88 -6.39 -17.20
N HIS A 97 -2.14 -5.65 -16.11
CA HIS A 97 -2.44 -6.21 -14.79
C HIS A 97 -3.60 -5.50 -14.09
N THR A 98 -4.11 -6.07 -13.01
CA THR A 98 -5.18 -5.48 -12.18
C THR A 98 -4.67 -4.39 -11.23
N ILE A 99 -3.35 -4.24 -11.08
CA ILE A 99 -2.81 -3.08 -10.39
C ILE A 99 -3.02 -1.83 -11.24
N VAL A 100 -3.50 -0.76 -10.63
CA VAL A 100 -3.59 0.56 -11.27
C VAL A 100 -2.81 1.53 -10.41
N THR A 101 -1.81 2.18 -10.98
CA THR A 101 -0.98 3.15 -10.27
C THR A 101 -1.00 4.45 -11.06
N TRP A 102 -1.25 5.55 -10.38
CA TRP A 102 -1.30 6.88 -10.99
C TRP A 102 -0.45 7.87 -10.20
N GLY A 103 0.07 8.86 -10.91
CA GLY A 103 0.83 9.95 -10.32
C GLY A 103 0.58 11.25 -11.07
N ALA A 104 1.23 12.32 -10.64
CA ALA A 104 1.10 13.62 -11.31
C ALA A 104 1.80 13.60 -12.66
N ARG A 105 1.14 14.21 -13.64
CA ARG A 105 1.74 14.56 -14.93
C ARG A 105 2.54 15.84 -14.73
N ASP A 106 3.85 15.77 -14.97
CA ASP A 106 4.76 16.92 -14.99
C ASP A 106 4.64 17.85 -13.76
N GLY A 107 4.31 17.29 -12.60
CA GLY A 107 4.13 18.05 -11.35
C GLY A 107 2.87 18.92 -11.30
N ALA A 108 1.90 18.70 -12.18
CA ALA A 108 0.67 19.51 -12.28
C ALA A 108 -0.23 19.50 -11.03
N VAL A 109 -0.01 18.57 -10.10
CA VAL A 109 -0.72 18.47 -8.82
C VAL A 109 0.13 17.71 -7.80
N ASP A 110 -0.02 18.00 -6.51
CA ASP A 110 0.55 17.15 -5.46
C ASP A 110 -0.32 15.88 -5.27
N VAL A 111 0.25 14.71 -5.57
CA VAL A 111 -0.49 13.43 -5.53
C VAL A 111 -0.95 13.03 -4.14
N TYR A 112 -0.24 13.47 -3.09
CA TYR A 112 -0.62 13.14 -1.73
C TYR A 112 -1.74 14.05 -1.24
N ALA A 113 -1.77 15.32 -1.66
CA ALA A 113 -2.93 16.18 -1.45
C ALA A 113 -4.20 15.63 -2.11
N VAL A 114 -4.08 15.07 -3.33
CA VAL A 114 -5.19 14.35 -3.98
C VAL A 114 -5.60 13.12 -3.17
N ALA A 115 -4.63 12.34 -2.67
CA ALA A 115 -4.90 11.17 -1.83
C ALA A 115 -5.63 11.55 -0.53
N ASP A 116 -5.29 12.67 0.11
CA ASP A 116 -6.00 13.18 1.28
C ASP A 116 -7.44 13.60 0.94
N GLY A 117 -7.65 14.19 -0.24
CA GLY A 117 -9.00 14.47 -0.78
C GLY A 117 -9.83 13.20 -0.97
N MET A 118 -9.19 12.12 -1.43
CA MET A 118 -9.81 10.80 -1.54
C MET A 118 -10.12 10.20 -0.17
N THR A 119 -9.21 10.32 0.81
CA THR A 119 -9.43 9.87 2.19
C THR A 119 -10.64 10.55 2.83
N ARG A 120 -10.79 11.87 2.67
CA ARG A 120 -11.97 12.61 3.18
C ARG A 120 -13.29 12.12 2.58
N ARG A 121 -13.25 11.54 1.38
CA ARG A 121 -14.40 10.93 0.68
C ARG A 121 -14.57 9.44 1.01
N GLY A 122 -13.81 8.92 1.98
CA GLY A 122 -13.89 7.54 2.45
C GLY A 122 -13.03 6.54 1.69
N TRP A 123 -12.17 6.99 0.76
CA TRP A 123 -11.28 6.12 0.00
C TRP A 123 -9.91 6.01 0.66
N HIS A 124 -9.57 4.79 1.07
CA HIS A 124 -8.24 4.48 1.59
C HIS A 124 -7.38 3.97 0.45
N VAL A 125 -6.36 4.75 0.06
CA VAL A 125 -5.50 4.45 -1.09
C VAL A 125 -4.04 4.33 -0.65
N ASP A 126 -3.28 3.47 -1.33
CA ASP A 126 -1.89 3.22 -0.97
C ASP A 126 -0.98 4.32 -1.56
N ARG A 127 -0.45 5.18 -0.69
CA ARG A 127 0.54 6.20 -1.07
C ARG A 127 1.91 5.55 -1.27
N GLN A 128 2.52 5.81 -2.41
CA GLN A 128 3.82 5.29 -2.80
C GLN A 128 4.83 6.42 -2.99
N GLN A 129 6.11 6.06 -3.03
CA GLN A 129 7.26 6.95 -3.14
C GLN A 129 8.24 6.39 -4.18
N LEU A 130 9.06 7.27 -4.76
CA LEU A 130 10.07 6.95 -5.79
C LEU A 130 9.47 6.36 -7.10
N PRO A 131 8.62 7.10 -7.84
CA PRO A 131 8.19 8.49 -7.62
C PRO A 131 6.94 8.60 -6.72
N PRO A 132 6.54 9.82 -6.29
CA PRO A 132 5.25 10.01 -5.63
C PRO A 132 4.09 9.50 -6.50
N SER A 133 3.30 8.59 -5.95
CA SER A 133 2.16 7.99 -6.65
C SER A 133 1.12 7.43 -5.69
N VAL A 134 -0.03 7.07 -6.24
CA VAL A 134 -1.06 6.29 -5.56
C VAL A 134 -1.26 4.96 -6.29
N HIS A 135 -1.33 3.90 -5.50
CA HIS A 135 -1.50 2.53 -5.95
C HIS A 135 -2.86 1.98 -5.55
N LEU A 136 -3.48 1.26 -6.48
CA LEU A 136 -4.74 0.56 -6.30
C LEU A 136 -4.52 -0.93 -6.58
N THR A 137 -4.77 -1.77 -5.57
CA THR A 137 -4.93 -3.21 -5.76
C THR A 137 -6.39 -3.51 -6.14
N VAL A 138 -6.67 -3.52 -7.44
CA VAL A 138 -8.05 -3.71 -7.95
C VAL A 138 -8.42 -5.19 -7.98
N ASN A 139 -9.58 -5.54 -7.48
CA ASN A 139 -10.17 -6.87 -7.59
C ASN A 139 -11.66 -6.77 -8.00
N ALA A 140 -12.31 -7.91 -8.20
CA ALA A 140 -13.71 -7.99 -8.63
C ALA A 140 -14.68 -7.12 -7.80
N SER A 141 -14.47 -7.00 -6.48
CA SER A 141 -15.35 -6.23 -5.60
C SER A 141 -15.30 -4.72 -5.86
N ASN A 142 -14.29 -4.23 -6.59
CA ASN A 142 -14.18 -2.81 -6.93
C ASN A 142 -15.04 -2.41 -8.13
N LEU A 143 -15.42 -3.36 -9.00
CA LEU A 143 -16.14 -3.07 -10.24
C LEU A 143 -17.39 -2.20 -10.05
N PRO A 144 -18.27 -2.45 -9.05
CA PRO A 144 -19.50 -1.66 -8.88
C PRO A 144 -19.27 -0.21 -8.46
N VAL A 145 -18.07 0.13 -7.97
CA VAL A 145 -17.78 1.46 -7.40
C VAL A 145 -16.77 2.27 -8.21
N VAL A 146 -16.34 1.77 -9.38
CA VAL A 146 -15.36 2.44 -10.25
C VAL A 146 -15.82 3.85 -10.65
N ASP A 147 -17.09 4.00 -11.04
CA ASP A 147 -17.58 5.29 -11.52
C ASP A 147 -17.61 6.35 -10.39
N ARG A 148 -18.03 5.93 -9.18
CA ARG A 148 -17.97 6.78 -7.98
C ARG A 148 -16.53 7.17 -7.65
N TYR A 149 -15.60 6.20 -7.67
CA TYR A 149 -14.18 6.46 -7.43
C TYR A 149 -13.62 7.50 -8.41
N LEU A 150 -13.95 7.39 -9.70
CA LEU A 150 -13.47 8.32 -10.72
C LEU A 150 -14.10 9.71 -10.59
N ALA A 151 -15.35 9.83 -10.14
CA ALA A 151 -15.97 11.12 -9.84
C ALA A 151 -15.24 11.80 -8.66
N ASP A 152 -15.10 11.09 -7.55
CA ASP A 152 -14.43 11.56 -6.34
C ASP A 152 -12.95 11.92 -6.60
N LEU A 153 -12.27 11.18 -7.48
CA LEU A 153 -10.90 11.46 -7.89
C LEU A 153 -10.81 12.77 -8.68
N ARG A 154 -11.74 13.04 -9.58
CA ARG A 154 -11.77 14.32 -10.32
C ARG A 154 -11.97 15.50 -9.39
N GLU A 155 -12.90 15.38 -8.44
CA GLU A 155 -13.12 16.42 -7.44
C GLU A 155 -11.89 16.62 -6.55
N SER A 156 -11.27 15.54 -6.08
CA SER A 156 -10.06 15.61 -5.24
C SER A 156 -8.88 16.24 -5.99
N VAL A 157 -8.76 15.98 -7.29
CA VAL A 157 -7.78 16.66 -8.15
C VAL A 157 -8.10 18.14 -8.28
N ALA A 158 -9.37 18.51 -8.53
CA ALA A 158 -9.77 19.91 -8.63
C ALA A 158 -9.51 20.68 -7.33
N GLU A 159 -9.81 20.10 -6.17
CA GLU A 159 -9.50 20.67 -4.85
C GLU A 159 -8.01 20.89 -4.65
N ALA A 160 -7.18 19.90 -4.96
CA ALA A 160 -5.73 19.99 -4.79
C ALA A 160 -5.08 21.02 -5.73
N VAL A 161 -5.62 21.17 -6.95
CA VAL A 161 -5.18 22.21 -7.89
C VAL A 161 -5.60 23.61 -7.42
N ALA A 162 -6.82 23.76 -6.89
CA ALA A 162 -7.33 25.03 -6.39
C ALA A 162 -6.67 25.47 -5.07
N ASN A 163 -6.18 24.52 -4.27
CA ASN A 163 -5.51 24.76 -3.00
C ASN A 163 -4.15 24.03 -2.90
N PRO A 164 -3.08 24.58 -3.50
CA PRO A 164 -1.74 23.98 -3.43
C PRO A 164 -1.19 23.82 -2.02
N ASP A 165 -1.65 24.65 -1.06
CA ASP A 165 -1.21 24.56 0.34
C ASP A 165 -1.70 23.29 1.05
N ALA A 166 -2.67 22.58 0.47
CA ALA A 166 -3.13 21.27 0.97
C ALA A 166 -1.99 20.23 1.01
N ALA A 167 -0.93 20.39 0.23
CA ALA A 167 0.26 19.53 0.28
C ALA A 167 1.06 19.65 1.60
N ASN A 168 0.83 20.70 2.38
CA ASN A 168 1.58 21.01 3.60
C ASN A 168 0.88 20.58 4.90
N VAL A 169 -0.26 19.90 4.81
CA VAL A 169 -1.05 19.43 5.96
C VAL A 169 -1.40 17.94 5.85
N GLY A 170 -1.90 17.35 6.94
CA GLY A 170 -2.42 15.98 6.96
C GLY A 170 -1.39 14.89 6.61
N GLU A 171 -1.89 13.78 6.06
CA GLU A 171 -1.05 12.67 5.62
C GLU A 171 -0.17 13.08 4.43
N ALA A 172 -0.60 14.04 3.61
CA ALA A 172 0.20 14.56 2.50
C ALA A 172 1.55 15.13 2.97
N ALA A 173 1.54 15.94 4.04
CA ALA A 173 2.76 16.47 4.62
C ALA A 173 3.68 15.38 5.19
N THR A 174 3.10 14.40 5.88
CA THR A 174 3.83 13.29 6.50
C THR A 174 4.50 12.42 5.45
N TYR A 175 3.75 11.95 4.45
CA TYR A 175 4.30 11.14 3.35
C TYR A 175 5.30 11.93 2.51
N GLY A 176 5.00 13.19 2.18
CA GLY A 176 5.91 14.07 1.45
C GLY A 176 7.25 14.26 2.17
N THR A 177 7.22 14.43 3.49
CA THR A 177 8.43 14.57 4.32
C THR A 177 9.21 13.26 4.39
N MET A 178 8.55 12.14 4.70
CA MET A 178 9.19 10.82 4.78
C MET A 178 9.80 10.37 3.44
N ALA A 179 9.16 10.71 2.32
CA ALA A 179 9.66 10.38 1.00
C ALA A 179 10.97 11.09 0.65
N ARG A 180 11.12 12.35 1.09
CA ARG A 180 12.28 13.22 0.79
C ARG A 180 13.43 13.08 1.78
N LEU A 181 13.21 12.51 2.96
CA LEU A 181 14.26 12.38 3.99
C LEU A 181 15.37 11.40 3.57
N PRO A 182 16.63 11.85 3.42
CA PRO A 182 17.75 10.96 3.08
C PRO A 182 18.20 10.08 4.26
N ALA A 183 17.79 10.43 5.49
CA ALA A 183 18.13 9.71 6.72
C ALA A 183 17.22 8.49 6.95
N ARG A 184 17.37 7.42 6.15
CA ARG A 184 16.54 6.21 6.24
C ARG A 184 16.60 5.51 7.61
N GLY A 185 17.69 5.69 8.37
CA GLY A 185 17.78 5.24 9.76
C GLY A 185 16.75 5.89 10.67
N LEU A 186 16.52 7.21 10.55
CA LEU A 186 15.51 7.92 11.34
C LEU A 186 14.09 7.47 10.96
N VAL A 187 13.82 7.26 9.68
CA VAL A 187 12.53 6.72 9.20
C VAL A 187 12.29 5.32 9.79
N LYS A 188 13.31 4.47 9.86
CA LYS A 188 13.20 3.15 10.48
C LYS A 188 12.86 3.26 11.97
N SER A 189 13.56 4.07 12.74
CA SER A 189 13.29 4.26 14.17
C SER A 189 11.88 4.76 14.42
N ALA A 190 11.44 5.75 13.65
CA ALA A 190 10.07 6.26 13.67
C ALA A 190 9.00 5.17 13.46
N VAL A 191 9.17 4.34 12.44
CA VAL A 191 8.24 3.25 12.14
C VAL A 191 8.23 2.22 13.28
N VAL A 192 9.38 1.92 13.86
CA VAL A 192 9.47 1.03 15.03
C VAL A 192 8.69 1.61 16.21
N ASP A 193 8.83 2.90 16.50
CA ASP A 193 8.11 3.55 17.60
C ASP A 193 6.59 3.52 17.40
N VAL A 194 6.11 3.78 16.17
CA VAL A 194 4.69 3.69 15.82
C VAL A 194 4.16 2.27 16.05
N ILE A 195 4.89 1.26 15.56
CA ILE A 195 4.50 -0.15 15.76
C ILE A 195 4.53 -0.50 17.25
N ALA A 196 5.60 -0.16 17.98
CA ALA A 196 5.72 -0.48 19.40
C ALA A 196 4.58 0.12 20.23
N ARG A 197 4.20 1.38 19.94
CA ARG A 197 3.06 2.04 20.58
C ARG A 197 1.73 1.34 20.33
N SER A 198 1.51 0.73 19.16
CA SER A 198 0.28 -0.03 18.90
C SER A 198 0.09 -1.26 19.80
N TYR A 199 1.14 -1.67 20.52
CA TYR A 199 1.11 -2.73 21.53
C TYR A 199 1.16 -2.17 22.96
N ASP A 200 1.23 -0.85 23.15
CA ASP A 200 1.22 -0.23 24.47
C ASP A 200 -0.22 0.00 24.92
N PRO A 201 -0.73 -0.74 25.94
CA PRO A 201 -2.12 -0.60 26.39
C PRO A 201 -2.36 0.72 27.13
N THR A 202 -1.31 1.50 27.42
CA THR A 202 -1.38 2.79 28.10
C THR A 202 -1.24 3.98 27.15
N ALA A 203 -0.88 3.72 25.88
CA ALA A 203 -0.76 4.77 24.89
C ALA A 203 -2.15 5.34 24.55
N PRO A 204 -2.29 6.68 24.50
CA PRO A 204 -3.52 7.29 24.00
C PRO A 204 -3.75 6.87 22.53
N GLU A 205 -5.02 6.74 22.15
CA GLU A 205 -5.41 6.44 20.78
C GLU A 205 -4.91 7.58 19.86
N GLN A 206 -4.05 7.25 18.89
CA GLN A 206 -3.38 8.24 18.06
C GLN A 206 -4.16 8.49 16.77
N ASP A 207 -4.43 9.77 16.48
CA ASP A 207 -4.83 10.18 15.13
C ASP A 207 -3.58 10.20 14.24
N LEU A 208 -3.49 9.23 13.32
CA LEU A 208 -2.36 9.11 12.37
C LEU A 208 -2.30 10.26 11.35
N THR A 209 -3.33 11.12 11.32
CA THR A 209 -3.33 12.34 10.50
C THR A 209 -2.58 13.49 11.17
N GLU A 210 -2.26 13.38 12.47
CA GLU A 210 -1.41 14.32 13.19
C GLU A 210 0.07 13.91 13.14
N PRO A 211 1.01 14.87 13.02
CA PRO A 211 2.42 14.55 13.04
C PRO A 211 2.81 13.87 14.36
N PRO A 212 3.57 12.76 14.33
CA PRO A 212 3.95 12.01 15.53
C PRO A 212 4.61 12.90 16.57
N GLU A 213 4.17 12.83 17.81
CA GLU A 213 4.76 13.60 18.91
C GLU A 213 6.24 13.23 19.15
N GLY A 214 6.98 14.12 19.81
CA GLY A 214 8.38 13.88 20.19
C GLY A 214 9.42 14.36 19.18
N LEU A 215 10.60 13.73 19.16
CA LEU A 215 11.76 14.19 18.38
C LEU A 215 11.44 14.24 16.88
N MET A 216 10.63 13.31 16.40
CA MET A 216 10.22 13.22 15.01
C MET A 216 9.19 14.29 14.63
N GLY A 217 8.20 14.59 15.48
CA GLY A 217 7.28 15.72 15.26
C GLY A 217 8.00 17.05 15.26
N LYS A 218 8.96 17.24 16.19
CA LYS A 218 9.84 18.41 16.21
C LYS A 218 10.73 18.48 14.97
N ALA A 219 11.29 17.36 14.53
CA ALA A 219 12.09 17.30 13.30
C ALA A 219 11.23 17.61 12.07
N MET A 220 10.03 17.02 11.94
CA MET A 220 9.11 17.25 10.84
C MET A 220 8.51 18.67 10.85
N ALA A 221 8.35 19.33 11.99
CA ALA A 221 7.94 20.73 12.05
C ALA A 221 9.01 21.71 11.51
N VAL A 222 10.30 21.35 11.64
CA VAL A 222 11.43 22.20 11.20
C VAL A 222 11.91 21.81 9.80
N MET A 223 11.69 20.55 9.36
CA MET A 223 12.18 19.99 8.11
C MET A 223 11.73 20.76 6.86
N PRO A 224 10.47 21.20 6.69
CA PRO A 224 10.04 21.95 5.51
C PRO A 224 10.79 23.28 5.36
N ARG A 225 11.16 23.93 6.48
CA ARG A 225 11.98 25.15 6.45
C ARG A 225 13.42 24.86 6.05
N LEU A 226 13.98 23.74 6.51
CA LEU A 226 15.34 23.31 6.16
C LEU A 226 15.44 22.82 4.72
N LEU A 227 14.48 22.03 4.25
CA LEU A 227 14.40 21.57 2.85
C LEU A 227 14.21 22.74 1.89
N ARG A 228 13.30 23.69 2.16
CA ARG A 228 13.18 24.92 1.34
C ARG A 228 14.41 25.82 1.37
N ARG A 229 15.23 25.74 2.43
CA ARG A 229 16.50 26.46 2.53
C ARG A 229 17.59 25.74 1.74
N TRP A 230 17.61 24.41 1.81
CA TRP A 230 18.53 23.56 1.06
C TRP A 230 18.24 23.59 -0.45
N GLU A 231 16.97 23.46 -0.87
CA GLU A 231 16.53 23.62 -2.26
C GLU A 231 16.88 25.00 -2.81
N ARG A 232 16.78 26.08 -2.00
CA ARG A 232 17.28 27.41 -2.39
C ARG A 232 18.80 27.50 -2.52
N LEU A 233 19.55 26.79 -1.68
CA LEU A 233 21.02 26.77 -1.70
C LEU A 233 21.58 25.89 -2.82
N VAL A 234 20.84 24.87 -3.24
CA VAL A 234 21.24 23.91 -4.28
C VAL A 234 20.64 24.27 -5.65
N GLY A 235 19.51 24.99 -5.67
CA GLY A 235 18.82 25.46 -6.88
C GLY A 235 19.49 26.59 -7.67
N GLU A 236 20.66 27.07 -7.26
CA GLU A 236 21.53 27.94 -8.07
C GLU A 236 22.56 27.15 -8.90
N ARG A 237 22.50 25.82 -8.92
CA ARG A 237 23.38 24.97 -9.75
C ARG A 237 22.62 23.85 -10.46
N THR A 238 21.76 24.20 -11.41
CA THR A 238 21.42 23.41 -12.61
C THR A 238 20.81 24.33 -13.65
#